data_AF-A0A0S8DST2-F1
#
_entry.id   AF-A0A0S8DST2-F1
#
_cell.length_a   1.000
_cell.length_b   1.000
_cell.length_c   1.000
_cell.angle_alpha   90.00
_cell.angle_beta   90.00
_cell.angle_gamma   90.00
#
_symmetry.space_group_name_H-M   'P 1'
#
loop_
_entity.id
_entity.type
_entity.pdbx_description
1 polymer ?
#
loop_
_entity_poly.entity_id
_entity_poly.type
_entity_poly.pdbx_seq_one_letter_code
_entity_poly.pdbx_strand_id
1 'polypeptide(L)'
;RARFSRLPSSTLGPDYKTISPANRERTKRYYRDFYKYLKDNGWDKRAYVYMLDEPNLRENYEQVLVLGRLVHEAVPQLKCLVVEQTYRQDPSWPDIDPAVDIWCPLWSFIDRESIDERIAGGDEVWSYTALVQRSPRYHPQYESVRNLDPPYWHIDRPLIVYRVPTWINYQYGITGLLYWSTVTTVIEPWFNPAFAHPRHYNGGGFLFYPGLPCGINGPVASMRAKNLRDGMEDYEYLAILEGLAGRQAAKKIVDGIAPNWWNFSRDPDKILRAREELARQILAIKKTDTRN
;
A
#
# COMPACT_ATOMS: atom_id res chain seq x y z
N ARG A 1 20.73 18.50 1.32
CA ARG A 1 19.63 17.56 0.99
C ARG A 1 20.06 16.78 -0.25
N ALA A 2 20.19 15.45 -0.17
CA ALA A 2 20.70 14.64 -1.28
C ALA A 2 19.80 14.80 -2.52
N ARG A 3 20.40 15.01 -3.70
CA ARG A 3 19.70 15.19 -5.00
C ARG A 3 18.78 14.02 -5.38
N PHE A 4 18.80 12.92 -4.63
CA PHE A 4 17.96 11.73 -4.84
C PHE A 4 16.63 11.76 -4.08
N SER A 5 16.41 12.70 -3.14
CA SER A 5 15.16 12.74 -2.36
C SER A 5 13.99 13.41 -3.08
N ARG A 6 14.21 13.87 -4.32
CA ARG A 6 13.18 14.21 -5.29
C ARG A 6 13.69 13.66 -6.61
N LEU A 7 13.12 12.59 -7.12
CA LEU A 7 13.02 12.41 -8.56
C LEU A 7 11.72 13.12 -8.96
N PRO A 8 11.71 14.45 -9.19
CA PRO A 8 10.56 15.06 -9.83
C PRO A 8 10.58 14.57 -11.27
N SER A 9 9.51 13.90 -11.70
CA SER A 9 9.34 13.30 -13.03
C SER A 9 10.37 12.23 -13.39
N SER A 10 9.87 11.15 -14.00
CA SER A 10 10.64 10.31 -14.90
C SER A 10 11.70 11.14 -15.63
N THR A 11 12.97 10.76 -15.49
CA THR A 11 14.07 11.42 -16.18
C THR A 11 13.82 11.33 -17.69
N LEU A 12 13.37 12.43 -18.30
CA LEU A 12 12.92 12.48 -19.70
C LEU A 12 14.05 12.30 -20.73
N GLY A 13 15.31 12.24 -20.30
CA GLY A 13 16.49 12.05 -21.15
C GLY A 13 17.05 10.62 -21.09
N PRO A 14 17.63 10.07 -22.17
CA PRO A 14 18.15 8.69 -22.23
C PRO A 14 19.38 8.44 -21.33
N ASP A 15 19.92 9.47 -20.70
CA ASP A 15 21.12 9.47 -19.85
C ASP A 15 20.88 8.91 -18.44
N TYR A 16 19.63 8.63 -18.05
CA TYR A 16 19.35 7.93 -16.78
C TYR A 16 20.01 6.55 -16.70
N LYS A 17 20.27 5.91 -17.85
CA LYS A 17 20.95 4.62 -17.95
C LYS A 17 22.44 4.72 -17.61
N THR A 18 23.05 5.90 -17.78
CA THR A 18 24.51 6.11 -17.71
C THR A 18 24.91 6.83 -16.44
N ILE A 19 25.06 6.06 -15.35
CA ILE A 19 25.62 6.56 -14.10
C ILE A 19 27.14 6.44 -14.18
N SER A 20 27.85 7.58 -14.20
CA SER A 20 29.32 7.59 -14.25
C SER A 20 29.92 6.74 -13.11
N PRO A 21 31.08 6.09 -13.30
CA PRO A 21 31.70 5.27 -12.24
C PRO A 21 31.86 6.02 -10.92
N ALA A 22 32.23 7.30 -10.98
CA ALA A 22 32.36 8.15 -9.80
C ALA A 22 31.02 8.39 -9.08
N ASN A 23 29.93 8.58 -9.83
CA ASN A 23 28.58 8.72 -9.25
C ASN A 23 28.07 7.39 -8.71
N ARG A 24 28.32 6.27 -9.40
CA ARG A 24 27.96 4.92 -8.93
C ARG A 24 28.58 4.65 -7.56
N GLU A 25 29.89 4.87 -7.43
CA GLU A 25 30.59 4.67 -6.16
C GLU A 25 30.13 5.65 -5.07
N ARG A 26 29.82 6.90 -5.43
CA ARG A 26 29.24 7.86 -4.49
C ARG A 26 27.87 7.41 -3.97
N THR A 27 27.00 6.92 -4.85
CA THR A 27 25.67 6.41 -4.50
C THR A 27 25.76 5.15 -3.64
N LYS A 28 26.66 4.22 -3.97
CA LYS A 28 26.87 3.02 -3.14
C LYS A 28 27.36 3.36 -1.73
N ARG A 29 28.31 4.30 -1.60
CA ARG A 29 28.73 4.81 -0.28
C ARG A 29 27.57 5.41 0.49
N TYR A 30 26.76 6.27 -0.15
CA TYR A 30 25.58 6.85 0.48
C TYR A 30 24.64 5.78 1.04
N TYR A 31 24.28 4.75 0.27
CA TYR A 31 23.36 3.71 0.76
C TYR A 31 23.96 2.90 1.90
N ARG A 32 25.27 2.59 1.86
CA ARG A 32 25.95 1.91 2.97
C ARG A 32 25.94 2.74 4.25
N ASP A 33 26.30 4.02 4.15
CA ASP A 33 26.33 4.93 5.31
C ASP A 33 24.92 5.16 5.85
N PHE A 34 23.93 5.32 4.96
CA PHE A 34 22.53 5.45 5.32
C PHE A 34 22.00 4.21 6.05
N TYR A 35 22.23 3.02 5.50
CA TYR A 35 21.80 1.78 6.14
C TYR A 35 22.52 1.52 7.46
N LYS A 36 23.82 1.84 7.56
CA LYS A 36 24.55 1.80 8.83
C LYS A 36 23.87 2.71 9.86
N TYR A 37 23.56 3.95 9.50
CA TYR A 37 22.85 4.87 10.37
C TYR A 37 21.49 4.32 10.82
N LEU A 38 20.71 3.74 9.90
CA LEU A 38 19.44 3.09 10.25
C LEU A 38 19.64 1.94 11.24
N LYS A 39 20.65 1.09 11.02
CA LYS A 39 20.95 -0.06 11.88
C LYS A 39 21.44 0.35 13.26
N ASP A 40 22.32 1.35 13.35
CA ASP A 40 22.80 1.91 14.62
C ASP A 40 21.64 2.45 15.48
N ASN A 41 20.54 2.87 14.86
CA ASN A 41 19.33 3.36 15.53
C ASN A 41 18.21 2.31 15.64
N GLY A 42 18.41 1.09 15.14
CA GLY A 42 17.40 0.02 15.14
C GLY A 42 16.19 0.26 14.23
N TRP A 43 16.34 1.08 13.18
CA TRP A 43 15.28 1.43 12.22
C TRP A 43 15.36 0.63 10.91
N ASP A 44 16.42 -0.14 10.71
CA ASP A 44 16.72 -0.89 9.48
C ASP A 44 15.61 -1.86 9.08
N LYS A 45 14.97 -2.53 10.05
CA LYS A 45 13.94 -3.55 9.80
C LYS A 45 12.66 -3.03 9.13
N ARG A 46 12.41 -1.72 9.16
CA ARG A 46 11.22 -1.09 8.56
C ARG A 46 11.58 -0.06 7.48
N ALA A 47 12.87 0.06 7.15
CA ALA A 47 13.34 0.98 6.14
C ALA A 47 13.29 0.33 4.75
N TYR A 48 12.97 1.14 3.75
CA TYR A 48 12.96 0.76 2.36
C TYR A 48 13.30 1.97 1.49
N VAL A 49 13.76 1.71 0.27
CA VAL A 49 13.95 2.72 -0.77
C VAL A 49 12.70 2.74 -1.64
N TYR A 50 11.94 3.83 -1.57
CA TYR A 50 10.87 4.11 -2.53
C TYR A 50 11.52 4.55 -3.84
N MET A 51 11.57 3.67 -4.84
CA MET A 51 12.37 3.90 -6.06
C MET A 51 11.67 4.84 -7.04
N LEU A 52 10.46 4.47 -7.46
CA LEU A 52 9.71 5.20 -8.48
C LEU A 52 8.21 5.06 -8.24
N ASP A 53 7.48 6.10 -8.60
CA ASP A 53 6.03 6.21 -8.44
C ASP A 53 5.36 5.98 -9.80
N GLU A 54 4.54 4.93 -9.91
CA GLU A 54 3.75 4.56 -11.10
C GLU A 54 4.54 4.62 -12.43
N PRO A 55 5.60 3.79 -12.60
CA PRO A 55 6.34 3.75 -13.86
C PRO A 55 5.41 3.37 -15.03
N ASN A 56 5.15 4.33 -15.92
CA ASN A 56 4.18 4.16 -17.03
C ASN A 56 4.81 4.18 -18.44
N LEU A 57 6.13 4.04 -18.54
CA LEU A 57 6.89 3.99 -19.80
C LEU A 57 7.93 2.86 -19.74
N ARG A 58 8.33 2.34 -20.90
CA ARG A 58 9.41 1.34 -21.00
C ARG A 58 10.69 1.83 -20.31
N GLU A 59 11.02 3.10 -20.49
CA GLU A 59 12.21 3.73 -19.90
C GLU A 59 12.13 3.80 -18.37
N ASN A 60 10.93 3.95 -17.81
CA ASN A 60 10.75 3.95 -16.36
C ASN A 60 11.04 2.56 -15.77
N TYR A 61 10.66 1.49 -16.47
CA TYR A 61 10.99 0.11 -16.07
C TYR A 61 12.52 -0.12 -16.12
N GLU A 62 13.19 0.37 -17.17
CA GLU A 62 14.65 0.33 -17.22
C GLU A 62 15.29 1.14 -16.07
N GLN A 63 14.70 2.27 -15.69
CA GLN A 63 15.16 3.08 -14.56
C GLN A 63 15.00 2.34 -13.23
N VAL A 64 13.88 1.65 -13.00
CA VAL A 64 13.67 0.80 -11.81
C VAL A 64 14.78 -0.25 -11.69
N LEU A 65 15.11 -0.93 -12.79
CA LEU A 65 16.20 -1.91 -12.83
C LEU A 65 17.57 -1.31 -12.50
N VAL A 66 17.86 -0.10 -12.97
CA VAL A 66 19.12 0.61 -12.64
C VAL A 66 19.16 0.97 -11.15
N LEU A 67 18.05 1.50 -10.61
CA LEU A 67 17.95 1.93 -9.21
C LEU A 67 18.04 0.74 -8.25
N GLY A 68 17.24 -0.31 -8.46
CA GLY A 68 17.24 -1.50 -7.59
C GLY A 68 18.60 -2.18 -7.56
N ARG A 69 19.23 -2.37 -8.74
CA ARG A 69 20.60 -2.92 -8.81
C ARG A 69 21.61 -2.12 -8.00
N LEU A 70 21.54 -0.78 -8.04
CA LEU A 70 22.46 0.05 -7.24
C LEU A 70 22.26 -0.13 -5.74
N VAL A 71 21.01 -0.23 -5.29
CA VAL A 71 20.69 -0.45 -3.88
C VAL A 71 21.15 -1.83 -3.46
N HIS A 72 20.78 -2.88 -4.20
CA HIS A 72 21.12 -4.26 -3.86
C HIS A 72 22.63 -4.54 -3.90
N GLU A 73 23.38 -3.94 -4.84
CA GLU A 73 24.85 -4.03 -4.85
C GLU A 73 25.51 -3.26 -3.68
N ALA A 74 24.86 -2.22 -3.16
CA ALA A 74 25.38 -1.44 -2.05
C ALA A 74 25.06 -2.08 -0.70
N VAL A 75 23.80 -2.45 -0.52
CA VAL A 75 23.15 -2.93 0.71
C VAL A 75 22.00 -3.88 0.32
N PRO A 76 22.26 -5.19 0.16
CA PRO A 76 21.22 -6.15 -0.23
C PRO A 76 20.12 -6.34 0.83
N GLN A 77 20.33 -5.88 2.06
CA GLN A 77 19.32 -5.94 3.13
C GLN A 77 18.29 -4.80 3.08
N LEU A 78 18.55 -3.75 2.31
CA LEU A 78 17.66 -2.58 2.21
C LEU A 78 16.66 -2.82 1.08
N LYS A 79 15.40 -3.04 1.45
CA LYS A 79 14.32 -3.36 0.50
C LYS A 79 14.01 -2.21 -0.46
N CYS A 80 13.63 -2.55 -1.68
CA CYS A 80 13.23 -1.65 -2.75
C CYS A 80 11.72 -1.73 -2.99
N LEU A 81 11.02 -0.61 -2.82
CA LEU A 81 9.60 -0.47 -3.08
C LEU A 81 9.36 0.22 -4.43
N VAL A 82 8.39 -0.28 -5.19
CA VAL A 82 7.83 0.40 -6.37
C VAL A 82 6.30 0.42 -6.28
N VAL A 83 5.70 1.56 -6.65
CA VAL A 83 4.25 1.64 -6.85
C VAL A 83 3.94 1.20 -8.27
N GLU A 84 3.81 -0.12 -8.44
CA GLU A 84 3.50 -0.79 -9.69
C GLU A 84 2.72 -2.07 -9.37
N GLN A 85 1.91 -2.53 -10.32
CA GLN A 85 1.24 -3.83 -10.20
C GLN A 85 2.19 -5.02 -10.38
N THR A 86 1.76 -6.18 -9.88
CA THR A 86 2.54 -7.44 -9.84
C THR A 86 2.62 -8.18 -11.17
N TYR A 87 2.09 -7.59 -12.25
CA TYR A 87 2.16 -8.10 -13.62
C TYR A 87 2.63 -7.02 -14.59
N ARG A 88 3.19 -7.44 -15.73
CA ARG A 88 3.72 -6.50 -16.72
C ARG A 88 2.59 -5.73 -17.41
N GLN A 89 2.74 -4.41 -17.50
CA GLN A 89 1.86 -3.57 -18.31
C GLN A 89 1.94 -3.92 -19.80
N ASP A 90 3.15 -4.18 -20.30
CA ASP A 90 3.43 -4.58 -21.67
C ASP A 90 4.47 -5.71 -21.65
N PRO A 91 4.19 -6.89 -22.23
CA PRO A 91 5.12 -8.01 -22.25
C PRO A 91 6.47 -7.74 -22.92
N SER A 92 6.55 -6.70 -23.78
CA SER A 92 7.77 -6.29 -24.50
C SER A 92 8.69 -5.38 -23.67
N TRP A 93 8.23 -4.91 -22.51
CA TRP A 93 9.02 -4.07 -21.61
C TRP A 93 9.93 -4.94 -20.72
N PRO A 94 11.01 -4.39 -20.16
CA PRO A 94 11.87 -5.12 -19.24
C PRO A 94 11.10 -5.68 -18.05
N ASP A 95 11.53 -6.84 -17.55
CA ASP A 95 11.02 -7.35 -16.28
C ASP A 95 11.71 -6.62 -15.12
N ILE A 96 10.94 -5.94 -14.27
CA ILE A 96 11.47 -5.21 -13.11
C ILE A 96 11.57 -6.08 -11.85
N ASP A 97 11.08 -7.32 -11.89
CA ASP A 97 11.09 -8.24 -10.75
C ASP A 97 12.44 -8.33 -10.01
N PRO A 98 13.60 -8.46 -10.69
CA PRO A 98 14.88 -8.57 -9.99
C PRO A 98 15.30 -7.33 -9.19
N ALA A 99 14.58 -6.21 -9.31
CA ALA A 99 14.88 -4.94 -8.66
C ALA A 99 13.90 -4.59 -7.52
N VAL A 100 12.84 -5.38 -7.32
CA VAL A 100 11.73 -5.04 -6.43
C VAL A 100 11.67 -6.05 -5.29
N ASP A 101 11.55 -5.57 -4.06
CA ASP A 101 11.29 -6.39 -2.86
C ASP A 101 9.89 -6.13 -2.29
N ILE A 102 9.29 -4.97 -2.62
CA ILE A 102 7.96 -4.56 -2.17
C ILE A 102 7.17 -4.00 -3.36
N TRP A 103 6.17 -4.75 -3.80
CA TRP A 103 5.21 -4.32 -4.82
C TRP A 103 4.07 -3.54 -4.19
N CYS A 104 3.57 -2.51 -4.85
CA CYS A 104 2.50 -1.69 -4.31
C CYS A 104 1.43 -1.36 -5.37
N PRO A 105 0.68 -2.36 -5.86
CA PRO A 105 -0.40 -2.18 -6.84
C PRO A 105 -1.45 -1.17 -6.38
N LEU A 106 -1.87 -0.31 -7.32
CA LEU A 106 -3.11 0.43 -7.19
C LEU A 106 -4.30 -0.56 -7.11
N TRP A 107 -5.31 -0.25 -6.31
CA TRP A 107 -6.43 -1.14 -6.04
C TRP A 107 -7.20 -1.62 -7.27
N SER A 108 -7.34 -0.81 -8.32
CA SER A 108 -8.02 -1.28 -9.54
C SER A 108 -7.14 -2.20 -10.41
N PHE A 109 -5.87 -2.35 -10.05
CA PHE A 109 -4.87 -3.11 -10.79
C PHE A 109 -4.56 -4.44 -10.10
N ILE A 110 -5.25 -4.77 -9.00
CA ILE A 110 -4.99 -5.97 -8.23
C ILE A 110 -5.46 -7.22 -8.97
N ASP A 111 -4.50 -8.11 -9.21
CA ASP A 111 -4.71 -9.44 -9.73
C ASP A 111 -4.25 -10.49 -8.70
N ARG A 112 -5.10 -11.48 -8.44
CA ARG A 112 -4.88 -12.47 -7.37
C ARG A 112 -3.68 -13.38 -7.66
N GLU A 113 -3.57 -13.86 -8.90
CA GLU A 113 -2.59 -14.87 -9.29
C GLU A 113 -1.18 -14.28 -9.23
N SER A 114 -0.97 -13.12 -9.85
CA SER A 114 0.34 -12.45 -9.82
C SER A 114 0.77 -12.01 -8.41
N ILE A 115 -0.15 -11.63 -7.52
CA ILE A 115 0.16 -11.34 -6.11
C ILE A 115 0.63 -12.61 -5.39
N ASP A 116 -0.10 -13.72 -5.55
CA ASP A 116 0.28 -14.99 -4.94
C ASP A 116 1.66 -15.46 -5.42
N GLU A 117 1.97 -15.26 -6.70
CA GLU A 117 3.30 -15.54 -7.27
C GLU A 117 4.41 -14.71 -6.61
N ARG A 118 4.23 -13.39 -6.47
CA ARG A 118 5.23 -12.52 -5.82
C ARG A 118 5.45 -12.92 -4.37
N ILE A 119 4.37 -13.15 -3.63
CA ILE A 119 4.45 -13.60 -2.22
C ILE A 119 5.14 -14.96 -2.12
N ALA A 120 4.84 -15.91 -3.01
CA ALA A 120 5.50 -17.21 -3.04
C ALA A 120 7.00 -17.10 -3.41
N GLY A 121 7.37 -16.09 -4.19
CA GLY A 121 8.75 -15.72 -4.51
C GLY A 121 9.52 -15.08 -3.35
N GLY A 122 8.83 -14.66 -2.29
CA GLY A 122 9.43 -14.05 -1.10
C GLY A 122 9.28 -12.52 -1.02
N ASP A 123 8.61 -11.91 -1.99
CA ASP A 123 8.37 -10.47 -2.00
C ASP A 123 7.25 -10.07 -1.02
N GLU A 124 7.27 -8.81 -0.60
CA GLU A 124 6.11 -8.21 0.05
C GLU A 124 5.20 -7.55 -0.99
N VAL A 125 3.90 -7.55 -0.69
CA VAL A 125 2.91 -6.82 -1.48
C VAL A 125 2.14 -5.89 -0.55
N TRP A 126 2.07 -4.63 -0.93
CA TRP A 126 1.25 -3.58 -0.34
C TRP A 126 0.10 -3.27 -1.30
N SER A 127 -0.96 -2.61 -0.81
CA SER A 127 -2.01 -2.10 -1.68
C SER A 127 -2.10 -0.58 -1.59
N TYR A 128 -2.42 0.05 -2.71
CA TYR A 128 -2.43 1.51 -2.83
C TYR A 128 -3.71 2.03 -3.44
N THR A 129 -4.17 3.20 -2.99
CA THR A 129 -5.34 3.87 -3.56
C THR A 129 -5.08 5.33 -3.88
N ALA A 130 -5.54 5.76 -5.05
CA ALA A 130 -5.60 7.16 -5.43
C ALA A 130 -6.66 7.38 -6.50
N LEU A 131 -7.32 8.53 -6.40
CA LEU A 131 -8.32 8.99 -7.35
C LEU A 131 -9.46 7.95 -7.54
N VAL A 132 -10.20 8.09 -8.65
CA VAL A 132 -11.19 7.12 -9.10
C VAL A 132 -10.69 6.47 -10.38
N GLN A 133 -10.05 5.31 -10.25
CA GLN A 133 -9.45 4.57 -11.36
C GLN A 133 -10.07 3.18 -11.48
N ARG A 134 -10.34 2.76 -12.72
CA ARG A 134 -10.82 1.41 -13.03
C ARG A 134 -9.67 0.53 -13.50
N SER A 135 -9.94 -0.76 -13.64
CA SER A 135 -8.93 -1.71 -14.11
C SER A 135 -8.43 -1.33 -15.50
N PRO A 136 -7.12 -1.35 -15.72
CA PRO A 136 -6.55 -1.02 -17.02
C PRO A 136 -6.83 -2.13 -18.02
N ARG A 137 -6.83 -1.80 -19.33
CA ARG A 137 -7.09 -2.77 -20.41
C ARG A 137 -6.12 -3.96 -20.44
N TYR A 138 -4.93 -3.78 -19.89
CA TYR A 138 -3.89 -4.81 -19.80
C TYR A 138 -3.97 -5.62 -18.49
N HIS A 139 -5.00 -5.41 -17.65
CA HIS A 139 -5.24 -6.25 -16.49
C HIS A 139 -5.46 -7.71 -16.97
N PRO A 140 -4.82 -8.74 -16.37
CA PRO A 140 -4.95 -10.14 -16.81
C PRO A 140 -6.40 -10.62 -16.91
N GLN A 141 -7.23 -10.16 -15.97
CA GLN A 141 -8.67 -10.46 -15.91
C GLN A 141 -9.58 -9.31 -16.39
N TYR A 142 -9.11 -8.44 -17.29
CA TYR A 142 -9.80 -7.19 -17.64
C TYR A 142 -11.30 -7.35 -17.93
N GLU A 143 -11.71 -8.37 -18.70
CA GLU A 143 -13.12 -8.56 -19.04
C GLU A 143 -14.03 -8.80 -17.83
N SER A 144 -13.53 -9.46 -16.77
CA SER A 144 -14.32 -9.70 -15.56
C SER A 144 -14.32 -8.50 -14.62
N VAL A 145 -13.26 -7.68 -14.62
CA VAL A 145 -13.07 -6.60 -13.62
C VAL A 145 -13.30 -5.19 -14.15
N ARG A 146 -13.36 -4.96 -15.47
CA ARG A 146 -13.43 -3.61 -16.09
C ARG A 146 -14.59 -2.73 -15.63
N ASN A 147 -15.65 -3.33 -15.11
CA ASN A 147 -16.84 -2.63 -14.61
C ASN A 147 -16.96 -2.67 -13.08
N LEU A 148 -15.98 -3.23 -12.38
CA LEU A 148 -15.95 -3.31 -10.92
C LEU A 148 -15.21 -2.08 -10.37
N ASP A 149 -15.68 -1.61 -9.22
CA ASP A 149 -15.11 -0.46 -8.52
C ASP A 149 -14.44 -0.96 -7.22
N PRO A 150 -13.14 -0.68 -7.00
CA PRO A 150 -12.51 -0.92 -5.70
C PRO A 150 -13.12 0.00 -4.63
N PRO A 151 -12.80 -0.20 -3.34
CA PRO A 151 -13.35 0.62 -2.24
C PRO A 151 -12.80 2.06 -2.22
N TYR A 152 -13.08 2.88 -3.24
CA TYR A 152 -12.49 4.21 -3.43
C TYR A 152 -12.52 5.09 -2.17
N TRP A 153 -11.40 5.75 -1.89
CA TRP A 153 -11.27 6.67 -0.77
C TRP A 153 -11.60 8.11 -1.15
N HIS A 154 -12.91 8.39 -1.15
CA HIS A 154 -13.47 9.74 -1.30
C HIS A 154 -14.50 10.05 -0.21
N ILE A 155 -14.81 11.33 0.01
CA ILE A 155 -15.68 11.77 1.11
C ILE A 155 -17.17 11.46 0.86
N ASP A 156 -17.55 11.33 -0.40
CA ASP A 156 -18.88 11.00 -0.90
C ASP A 156 -19.13 9.47 -0.99
N ARG A 157 -18.17 8.66 -0.52
CA ARG A 157 -18.30 7.20 -0.45
C ARG A 157 -18.73 6.76 0.95
N PRO A 158 -19.42 5.60 1.07
CA PRO A 158 -19.77 5.03 2.38
C PRO A 158 -18.53 4.83 3.24
N LEU A 159 -18.58 5.21 4.53
CA LEU A 159 -17.42 5.15 5.44
C LEU A 159 -16.76 3.77 5.53
N ILE A 160 -17.52 2.70 5.29
CA ILE A 160 -17.04 1.32 5.32
C ILE A 160 -15.86 1.05 4.36
N VAL A 161 -15.74 1.84 3.28
CA VAL A 161 -14.63 1.71 2.32
C VAL A 161 -13.27 2.07 2.93
N TYR A 162 -13.24 2.80 4.05
CA TYR A 162 -12.01 3.08 4.81
C TYR A 162 -11.63 1.97 5.78
N ARG A 163 -12.58 1.10 6.14
CA ARG A 163 -12.38 0.01 7.11
C ARG A 163 -12.07 -1.33 6.41
N VAL A 164 -12.76 -1.64 5.32
CA VAL A 164 -12.67 -2.93 4.63
C VAL A 164 -11.32 -3.27 3.97
N PRO A 165 -10.46 -2.31 3.54
CA PRO A 165 -9.21 -2.66 2.86
C PRO A 165 -8.26 -3.52 3.70
N THR A 166 -8.25 -3.37 5.03
CA THR A 166 -7.40 -4.20 5.91
C THR A 166 -7.85 -5.66 5.93
N TRP A 167 -9.16 -5.91 5.87
CA TRP A 167 -9.73 -7.26 5.77
C TRP A 167 -9.40 -7.89 4.41
N ILE A 168 -9.55 -7.13 3.32
CA ILE A 168 -9.22 -7.60 1.97
C ILE A 168 -7.71 -7.89 1.87
N ASN A 169 -6.87 -6.98 2.35
CA ASN A 169 -5.41 -7.16 2.35
C ASN A 169 -5.01 -8.44 3.08
N TYR A 170 -5.60 -8.69 4.26
CA TYR A 170 -5.37 -9.94 4.98
C TYR A 170 -5.74 -11.17 4.12
N GLN A 171 -6.86 -11.15 3.38
CA GLN A 171 -7.29 -12.26 2.52
C GLN A 171 -6.26 -12.60 1.43
N TYR A 172 -5.62 -11.57 0.88
CA TYR A 172 -4.62 -11.68 -0.20
C TYR A 172 -3.19 -11.89 0.30
N GLY A 173 -2.95 -11.87 1.62
CA GLY A 173 -1.58 -11.87 2.16
C GLY A 173 -0.82 -10.56 1.92
N ILE A 174 -1.53 -9.49 1.58
CA ILE A 174 -0.98 -8.14 1.44
C ILE A 174 -0.70 -7.60 2.85
N THR A 175 0.53 -7.15 3.08
CA THR A 175 1.04 -6.76 4.41
C THR A 175 1.13 -5.26 4.63
N GLY A 176 0.96 -4.45 3.58
CA GLY A 176 0.99 -2.99 3.67
C GLY A 176 -0.20 -2.31 3.00
N LEU A 177 -0.47 -1.09 3.44
CA LEU A 177 -1.49 -0.21 2.90
C LEU A 177 -0.89 1.19 2.72
N LEU A 178 -0.90 1.68 1.50
CA LEU A 178 -0.37 2.99 1.13
C LEU A 178 -1.50 3.93 0.73
N TYR A 179 -1.44 5.17 1.23
CA TYR A 179 -2.23 6.29 0.70
C TYR A 179 -1.29 7.45 0.43
N TRP A 180 -1.36 8.01 -0.78
CA TRP A 180 -0.37 8.97 -1.29
C TRP A 180 -0.27 10.25 -0.43
N SER A 181 -1.34 10.62 0.28
CA SER A 181 -1.32 11.70 1.26
C SER A 181 -2.48 11.60 2.23
N THR A 182 -2.28 12.10 3.46
CA THR A 182 -3.35 12.28 4.46
C THR A 182 -3.59 13.75 4.81
N VAL A 183 -2.84 14.67 4.20
CA VAL A 183 -2.82 16.11 4.50
C VAL A 183 -2.60 16.96 3.24
N THR A 184 -3.02 16.47 2.07
CA THR A 184 -2.87 17.22 0.82
C THR A 184 -3.63 18.54 0.86
N THR A 185 -3.18 19.50 0.07
CA THR A 185 -3.91 20.75 -0.14
C THR A 185 -5.09 20.49 -1.09
N VAL A 186 -6.27 20.96 -0.67
CA VAL A 186 -7.50 20.98 -1.46
C VAL A 186 -7.99 22.42 -1.57
N ILE A 187 -9.04 22.68 -2.37
CA ILE A 187 -9.56 24.06 -2.55
C ILE A 187 -9.97 24.67 -1.20
N GLU A 188 -10.83 24.00 -0.44
CA GLU A 188 -11.19 24.38 0.93
C GLU A 188 -11.68 23.12 1.68
N PRO A 189 -10.98 22.62 2.70
CA PRO A 189 -11.28 21.30 3.28
C PRO A 189 -12.67 21.17 3.91
N TRP A 190 -13.23 22.26 4.44
CA TRP A 190 -14.53 22.28 5.13
C TRP A 190 -15.72 22.52 4.19
N PHE A 191 -15.54 23.28 3.13
CA PHE A 191 -16.63 23.76 2.25
C PHE A 191 -16.48 23.33 0.79
N ASN A 192 -15.26 23.10 0.30
CA ASN A 192 -14.98 22.67 -1.08
C ASN A 192 -13.79 21.68 -1.12
N PRO A 193 -13.98 20.42 -0.69
CA PRO A 193 -12.90 19.47 -0.42
C PRO A 193 -12.34 18.81 -1.70
N ALA A 194 -12.47 19.48 -2.85
CA ALA A 194 -12.07 18.93 -4.13
C ALA A 194 -10.54 18.92 -4.26
N PHE A 195 -9.98 17.74 -4.53
CA PHE A 195 -8.60 17.53 -4.94
C PHE A 195 -8.51 17.40 -6.47
N ALA A 196 -7.39 17.88 -7.05
CA ALA A 196 -7.06 17.86 -8.48
C ALA A 196 -8.08 18.54 -9.41
N HIS A 197 -7.67 19.67 -9.98
CA HIS A 197 -8.42 20.35 -11.04
C HIS A 197 -7.96 19.82 -12.41
N PRO A 198 -8.85 19.47 -13.37
CA PRO A 198 -10.30 19.67 -13.40
C PRO A 198 -11.16 18.45 -13.02
N ARG A 199 -10.56 17.30 -12.68
CA ARG A 199 -11.31 16.04 -12.46
C ARG A 199 -12.03 15.95 -11.11
N HIS A 200 -11.78 16.88 -10.18
CA HIS A 200 -12.43 17.07 -8.87
C HIS A 200 -12.72 15.78 -8.09
N TYR A 201 -11.75 15.35 -7.27
CA TYR A 201 -11.86 14.20 -6.37
C TYR A 201 -12.10 14.65 -4.93
N ASN A 202 -13.37 14.67 -4.50
CA ASN A 202 -13.73 15.15 -3.17
C ASN A 202 -13.17 14.25 -2.06
N GLY A 203 -12.49 14.84 -1.07
CA GLY A 203 -11.89 14.05 0.02
C GLY A 203 -10.57 13.36 -0.32
N GLY A 204 -10.09 13.47 -1.56
CA GLY A 204 -8.87 12.80 -2.00
C GLY A 204 -7.62 13.38 -1.33
N GLY A 205 -6.78 12.51 -0.77
CA GLY A 205 -5.47 12.85 -0.22
C GLY A 205 -5.48 13.54 1.13
N PHE A 206 -6.63 13.65 1.81
CA PHE A 206 -6.65 14.19 3.16
C PHE A 206 -7.65 13.47 4.08
N LEU A 207 -7.20 13.20 5.30
CA LEU A 207 -7.96 12.55 6.37
C LEU A 207 -8.03 13.41 7.64
N PHE A 208 -7.26 14.49 7.70
CA PHE A 208 -7.20 15.44 8.81
C PHE A 208 -7.59 16.84 8.33
N TYR A 209 -8.34 17.55 9.16
CA TYR A 209 -8.87 18.89 8.87
C TYR A 209 -8.17 19.93 9.74
N PRO A 210 -8.01 21.18 9.29
CA PRO A 210 -7.60 22.28 10.17
C PRO A 210 -8.64 22.50 11.26
N GLY A 211 -8.26 22.49 12.53
CA GLY A 211 -9.21 22.60 13.65
C GLY A 211 -9.71 24.01 13.97
N LEU A 212 -9.11 25.06 13.39
CA LEU A 212 -9.44 26.45 13.69
C LEU A 212 -10.94 26.78 13.49
N PRO A 213 -11.62 26.34 12.41
CA PRO A 213 -13.06 26.55 12.25
C PRO A 213 -13.92 25.89 13.35
N CYS A 214 -13.36 24.93 14.09
CA CYS A 214 -13.99 24.28 15.24
C CYS A 214 -13.47 24.83 16.59
N GLY A 215 -12.66 25.88 16.61
CA GLY A 215 -12.03 26.40 17.82
C GLY A 215 -10.91 25.52 18.40
N ILE A 216 -10.35 24.59 17.60
CA ILE A 216 -9.29 23.68 18.02
C ILE A 216 -7.94 24.15 17.46
N ASN A 217 -6.94 24.32 18.33
CA ASN A 217 -5.57 24.62 17.93
C ASN A 217 -4.84 23.35 17.50
N GLY A 218 -4.95 22.97 16.23
CA GLY A 218 -4.29 21.80 15.65
C GLY A 218 -5.16 21.03 14.64
N PRO A 219 -4.70 19.86 14.16
CA PRO A 219 -5.48 19.04 13.24
C PRO A 219 -6.63 18.30 13.95
N VAL A 220 -7.73 18.10 13.24
CA VAL A 220 -8.89 17.31 13.68
C VAL A 220 -9.01 16.08 12.77
N ALA A 221 -9.13 14.90 13.38
CA ALA A 221 -9.28 13.65 12.64
C ALA A 221 -10.69 13.51 12.05
N SER A 222 -10.79 13.08 10.79
CA SER A 222 -12.08 12.77 10.16
C SER A 222 -12.66 11.43 10.65
N MET A 223 -13.96 11.23 10.43
CA MET A 223 -14.60 9.92 10.59
C MET A 223 -13.94 8.84 9.71
N ARG A 224 -13.39 9.23 8.56
CA ARG A 224 -12.65 8.37 7.62
C ARG A 224 -11.36 7.85 8.25
N ALA A 225 -10.58 8.73 8.90
CA ALA A 225 -9.38 8.35 9.66
C ALA A 225 -9.71 7.39 10.81
N LYS A 226 -10.83 7.62 11.51
CA LYS A 226 -11.29 6.74 12.60
C LYS A 226 -11.70 5.35 12.08
N ASN A 227 -12.42 5.28 10.96
CA ASN A 227 -12.78 3.99 10.34
C ASN A 227 -11.57 3.22 9.84
N LEU A 228 -10.57 3.91 9.29
CA LEU A 228 -9.29 3.30 8.92
C LEU A 228 -8.58 2.71 10.15
N ARG A 229 -8.45 3.49 11.23
CA ARG A 229 -7.89 3.00 12.48
C ARG A 229 -8.64 1.77 13.00
N ASP A 230 -9.97 1.80 13.00
CA ASP A 230 -10.77 0.65 13.43
C ASP A 230 -10.51 -0.58 12.53
N GLY A 231 -10.33 -0.39 11.21
CA GLY A 231 -9.91 -1.47 10.31
C GLY A 231 -8.51 -2.00 10.62
N MET A 232 -7.58 -1.16 11.04
CA MET A 232 -6.24 -1.59 11.49
C MET A 232 -6.33 -2.36 12.81
N GLU A 233 -7.17 -1.93 13.75
CA GLU A 233 -7.43 -2.67 14.98
C GLU A 233 -8.08 -4.04 14.70
N ASP A 234 -8.95 -4.15 13.69
CA ASP A 234 -9.47 -5.45 13.22
C ASP A 234 -8.32 -6.36 12.75
N TYR A 235 -7.35 -5.81 12.04
CA TYR A 235 -6.20 -6.55 11.54
C TYR A 235 -5.35 -7.10 12.69
N GLU A 236 -5.17 -6.35 13.78
CA GLU A 236 -4.46 -6.85 14.97
C GLU A 236 -5.17 -8.07 15.59
N TYR A 237 -6.50 -8.11 15.56
CA TYR A 237 -7.26 -9.28 16.04
C TYR A 237 -7.04 -10.49 15.11
N LEU A 238 -6.98 -10.26 13.79
CA LEU A 238 -6.63 -11.30 12.83
C LEU A 238 -5.21 -11.84 13.08
N ALA A 239 -4.24 -10.96 13.30
CA ALA A 239 -2.84 -11.34 13.60
C ALA A 239 -2.72 -12.12 14.91
N ILE A 240 -3.43 -11.71 15.97
CA ILE A 240 -3.45 -12.43 17.25
C ILE A 240 -4.07 -13.82 17.07
N LEU A 241 -5.21 -13.93 16.37
CA LEU A 241 -5.84 -15.24 16.14
C LEU A 241 -4.98 -16.13 15.24
N GLU A 242 -4.35 -15.57 14.20
CA GLU A 242 -3.39 -16.29 13.35
C GLU A 242 -2.24 -16.86 14.18
N GLY A 243 -1.66 -16.07 15.11
CA GLY A 243 -0.60 -16.54 16.00
C GLY A 243 -1.03 -17.64 16.98
N LEU A 244 -2.30 -17.68 17.37
CA LEU A 244 -2.82 -18.65 18.34
C LEU A 244 -3.39 -19.93 17.70
N ALA A 245 -4.03 -19.81 16.54
CA ALA A 245 -4.81 -20.90 15.92
C ALA A 245 -4.46 -21.13 14.44
N GLY A 246 -3.46 -20.43 13.92
CA GLY A 246 -3.06 -20.48 12.52
C GLY A 246 -3.92 -19.62 11.61
N ARG A 247 -3.34 -19.27 10.46
CA ARG A 247 -3.94 -18.36 9.46
C ARG A 247 -5.32 -18.77 8.98
N GLN A 248 -5.58 -20.08 8.88
CA GLN A 248 -6.85 -20.61 8.38
C GLN A 248 -8.03 -20.29 9.31
N ALA A 249 -7.80 -20.21 10.63
CA ALA A 249 -8.84 -19.85 11.60
C ALA A 249 -9.34 -18.43 11.38
N ALA A 250 -8.41 -17.47 11.27
CA ALA A 250 -8.72 -16.08 10.96
C ALA A 250 -9.27 -15.91 9.53
N LYS A 251 -8.70 -16.60 8.53
CA LYS A 251 -9.17 -16.54 7.14
C LYS A 251 -10.64 -16.95 6.99
N LYS A 252 -11.11 -17.95 7.73
CA LYS A 252 -12.52 -18.37 7.71
C LYS A 252 -13.47 -17.23 8.06
N ILE A 253 -13.09 -16.35 8.98
CA ILE A 253 -13.89 -15.17 9.36
C ILE A 253 -13.79 -14.10 8.27
N VAL A 254 -12.57 -13.86 7.76
CA VAL A 254 -12.32 -12.89 6.69
C VAL A 254 -13.08 -13.22 5.42
N ASP A 255 -13.20 -14.50 5.04
CA ASP A 255 -13.94 -14.94 3.85
C ASP A 255 -15.44 -14.58 3.92
N GLY A 256 -15.98 -14.39 5.13
CA GLY A 256 -17.33 -13.86 5.33
C GLY A 256 -17.46 -12.35 5.08
N ILE A 257 -16.37 -11.59 5.21
CA ILE A 257 -16.34 -10.13 5.06
C ILE A 257 -15.85 -9.72 3.68
N ALA A 258 -14.75 -10.29 3.22
CA ALA A 258 -14.02 -9.91 2.03
C ALA A 258 -13.46 -11.16 1.34
N PRO A 259 -14.31 -12.02 0.74
CA PRO A 259 -13.87 -13.26 0.11
C PRO A 259 -12.89 -13.05 -1.05
N ASN A 260 -12.92 -11.89 -1.71
CA ASN A 260 -11.92 -11.48 -2.70
C ASN A 260 -11.87 -9.94 -2.81
N TRP A 261 -10.96 -9.42 -3.64
CA TRP A 261 -10.71 -7.99 -3.81
C TRP A 261 -11.95 -7.21 -4.26
N TRP A 262 -12.74 -7.83 -5.12
CA TRP A 262 -13.86 -7.19 -5.82
C TRP A 262 -15.20 -7.41 -5.11
N ASN A 263 -15.28 -8.37 -4.19
CA ASN A 263 -16.47 -8.71 -3.44
C ASN A 263 -16.20 -8.59 -1.93
N PHE A 264 -16.79 -7.57 -1.32
CA PHE A 264 -16.70 -7.31 0.11
C PHE A 264 -18.04 -6.84 0.68
N SER A 265 -18.21 -7.04 1.98
CA SER A 265 -19.39 -6.67 2.72
C SER A 265 -19.54 -5.16 2.79
N ARG A 266 -20.74 -4.68 2.45
CA ARG A 266 -21.18 -3.30 2.63
C ARG A 266 -22.03 -3.11 3.89
N ASP A 267 -22.18 -4.17 4.68
CA ASP A 267 -22.97 -4.20 5.91
C ASP A 267 -22.05 -3.97 7.13
N PRO A 268 -22.17 -2.82 7.83
CA PRO A 268 -21.34 -2.52 8.98
C PRO A 268 -21.55 -3.51 10.13
N ASP A 269 -22.77 -4.03 10.33
CA ASP A 269 -23.06 -4.98 11.41
C ASP A 269 -22.35 -6.31 11.18
N LYS A 270 -22.19 -6.72 9.91
CA LYS A 270 -21.43 -7.91 9.57
C LYS A 270 -19.96 -7.79 9.98
N ILE A 271 -19.33 -6.63 9.75
CA ILE A 271 -17.93 -6.38 10.16
C ILE A 271 -17.81 -6.36 11.69
N LEU A 272 -18.74 -5.71 12.39
CA LEU A 272 -18.74 -5.67 13.85
C LEU A 272 -18.89 -7.07 14.47
N ARG A 273 -19.83 -7.89 13.97
CA ARG A 273 -19.98 -9.28 14.40
C ARG A 273 -18.73 -10.12 14.12
N ALA A 274 -18.05 -9.89 13.00
CA ALA A 274 -16.79 -10.57 12.70
C ALA A 274 -15.67 -10.17 13.67
N ARG A 275 -15.56 -8.89 14.05
CA ARG A 275 -14.63 -8.44 15.10
C ARG A 275 -14.92 -9.13 16.43
N GLU A 276 -16.18 -9.17 16.86
CA GLU A 276 -16.59 -9.83 18.10
C GLU A 276 -16.27 -11.33 18.08
N GLU A 277 -16.48 -11.98 16.94
CA GLU A 277 -16.15 -13.38 16.74
C GLU A 277 -14.64 -13.64 16.87
N LEU A 278 -13.79 -12.78 16.27
CA LEU A 278 -12.33 -12.86 16.46
C LEU A 278 -11.97 -12.76 17.94
N ALA A 279 -12.52 -11.77 18.64
CA ALA A 279 -12.27 -11.54 20.06
C ALA A 279 -12.64 -12.77 20.91
N ARG A 280 -13.82 -13.35 20.63
CA ARG A 280 -14.36 -14.51 21.33
C ARG A 280 -13.46 -15.74 21.15
N GLN A 281 -12.98 -16.01 19.94
CA GLN A 281 -12.06 -17.13 19.68
C GLN A 281 -10.71 -16.94 20.40
N ILE A 282 -10.13 -15.74 20.32
CA ILE A 282 -8.87 -15.42 21.02
C ILE A 282 -9.00 -15.67 22.53
N LEU A 283 -10.08 -15.18 23.15
CA LEU A 283 -10.32 -15.34 24.58
C LEU A 283 -10.57 -16.80 24.97
N ALA A 284 -11.24 -17.58 24.12
CA ALA A 284 -11.50 -19.00 24.38
C ALA A 284 -10.20 -19.81 24.41
N ILE A 285 -9.28 -19.54 23.48
CA ILE A 285 -7.97 -20.23 23.42
C ILE A 285 -7.13 -19.88 24.65
N LYS A 286 -6.97 -18.58 24.96
CA LYS A 286 -6.20 -18.14 26.14
C LYS A 286 -6.74 -18.67 27.48
N LYS A 287 -8.05 -18.90 27.59
CA LYS A 287 -8.67 -19.52 28.78
C LYS A 287 -8.36 -21.02 28.90
N THR A 288 -8.12 -21.69 27.78
CA THR A 288 -7.75 -23.11 27.77
C THR A 288 -6.29 -23.27 28.17
N ASP A 289 -5.41 -22.41 27.65
CA ASP A 289 -3.97 -22.42 27.98
C ASP A 289 -3.68 -22.08 29.45
N THR A 290 -4.54 -21.31 30.12
CA THR A 290 -4.40 -20.96 31.53
C THR A 290 -4.92 -22.02 32.50
N ARG A 291 -5.60 -23.06 31.99
CA ARG A 291 -6.15 -24.17 32.79
C ARG A 291 -5.33 -25.46 32.68
N ASN A 292 -4.35 -25.50 31.78
CA ASN A 292 -3.37 -26.57 31.63
C ASN A 292 -2.03 -26.13 32.24
#